data_AF-A0A6C0IJZ7-F1
#
_entry.id   AF-A0A6C0IJZ7-F1
#
_cell.length_a   1.000
_cell.length_b   1.000
_cell.length_c   1.000
_cell.angle_alpha   90.00
_cell.angle_beta   90.00
_cell.angle_gamma   90.00
#
_symmetry.space_group_name_H-M   'P 1'
#
loop_
_entity.id
_entity.type
_entity.pdbx_description
1 polymer ?
#
loop_
_entity_poly.entity_id
_entity_poly.type
_entity_poly.pdbx_seq_one_letter_code
_entity_poly.pdbx_strand_id
1 'polypeptide(L)'
;MDDVSVPSSDKITEMCDMISRQTDYTLDEIKDKLIEYNYNSIDVIKEYMGVQKEKPRPITSINQEIYKQIRMKLDEGIKDFNEKQYKKVLEDLTSDDKQE
;
A
#
# COMPACT_ATOMS: atom_id res chain seq x y z
N MET A 1 7.01 0.28 -19.06
CA MET A 1 6.37 -1.05 -19.06
C MET A 1 6.61 -1.57 -17.67
N ASP A 2 5.57 -1.61 -16.85
CA ASP A 2 5.68 -2.16 -15.50
C ASP A 2 6.12 -3.62 -15.64
N ASP A 3 7.16 -3.98 -14.89
CA ASP A 3 7.73 -5.32 -14.85
C ASP A 3 6.69 -6.26 -14.22
N VAL A 4 5.81 -6.84 -15.04
CA VAL A 4 4.85 -7.85 -14.59
C VAL A 4 5.64 -9.11 -14.31
N SER A 5 6.15 -9.21 -13.08
CA SER A 5 6.72 -10.44 -12.53
C SER A 5 5.60 -11.47 -12.43
N VAL A 6 5.43 -12.26 -13.49
CA VAL A 6 4.48 -13.38 -13.50
C VAL A 6 4.91 -14.35 -12.40
N PRO A 7 4.05 -14.61 -11.40
CA PRO A 7 4.39 -15.53 -10.31
C PRO A 7 4.60 -16.95 -10.83
N SER A 8 5.41 -17.73 -10.11
CA SER A 8 5.64 -19.14 -10.44
C SER A 8 4.34 -19.95 -10.40
N SER A 9 4.28 -21.05 -11.16
CA SER A 9 3.09 -21.91 -11.26
C SER A 9 2.55 -22.34 -9.89
N ASP A 10 3.44 -22.67 -8.94
CA ASP A 10 3.04 -23.09 -7.60
C ASP A 10 2.28 -21.99 -6.84
N LYS A 11 2.74 -20.73 -6.96
CA LYS A 11 2.08 -19.58 -6.33
C LYS A 11 0.72 -19.30 -6.96
N ILE A 12 0.58 -19.50 -8.26
CA ILE A 12 -0.71 -19.35 -8.95
C ILE A 12 -1.70 -20.39 -8.42
N THR A 13 -1.27 -21.63 -8.22
CA THR A 13 -2.12 -22.68 -7.63
C THR A 13 -2.54 -22.32 -6.20
N GLU A 14 -1.62 -21.85 -5.35
CA GLU A 14 -1.96 -21.40 -3.99
C GLU A 14 -2.97 -20.24 -3.99
N MET A 15 -2.82 -19.29 -4.92
CA MET A 15 -3.77 -18.19 -5.10
C MET A 15 -5.14 -18.70 -5.53
N CYS A 16 -5.19 -19.65 -6.47
CA CYS A 16 -6.43 -20.27 -6.90
C CYS A 16 -7.14 -20.98 -5.74
N ASP A 17 -6.43 -21.80 -4.98
CA ASP A 17 -6.96 -22.51 -3.83
C ASP A 17 -7.51 -21.55 -2.76
N MET A 18 -6.84 -20.42 -2.55
CA MET A 18 -7.28 -19.39 -1.60
C MET A 18 -8.61 -18.75 -2.04
N ILE A 19 -8.76 -18.48 -3.34
CA ILE A 19 -9.96 -17.86 -3.90
C ILE A 19 -11.12 -18.86 -3.92
N SER A 20 -10.90 -20.10 -4.40
CA SER A 20 -11.93 -21.15 -4.46
C SER A 20 -12.53 -21.51 -3.10
N ARG A 21 -11.82 -21.29 -1.99
CA ARG A 21 -12.36 -21.52 -0.63
C ARG A 21 -13.33 -20.43 -0.17
N GLN A 22 -13.31 -19.26 -0.80
CA GLN A 22 -14.01 -18.06 -0.35
C GLN A 22 -15.02 -17.55 -1.37
N THR A 23 -14.97 -18.05 -2.60
CA THR A 23 -15.85 -17.67 -3.69
C THR A 23 -16.36 -18.90 -4.41
N ASP A 24 -17.50 -18.76 -5.09
CA ASP A 24 -18.08 -19.81 -5.93
C ASP A 24 -17.52 -19.82 -7.37
N TYR A 25 -16.38 -19.17 -7.60
CA TYR A 25 -15.78 -19.09 -8.92
C TYR A 25 -15.18 -20.43 -9.35
N THR A 26 -15.33 -20.74 -10.63
CA THR A 26 -14.64 -21.85 -11.28
C THR A 26 -13.15 -21.55 -11.44
N LEU A 27 -12.34 -22.59 -11.58
CA LEU A 27 -10.88 -22.46 -11.75
C LEU A 27 -10.49 -21.58 -12.94
N ASP A 28 -11.28 -21.60 -14.02
CA ASP A 28 -11.02 -20.78 -15.20
C ASP A 28 -11.38 -19.31 -14.94
N GLU A 29 -12.52 -19.03 -14.30
CA GLU A 29 -12.89 -17.68 -13.87
C GLU A 29 -11.85 -17.08 -12.90
N ILE A 30 -11.30 -17.90 -12.00
CA ILE A 30 -10.28 -17.45 -11.06
C ILE A 30 -9.00 -17.06 -11.78
N LYS A 31 -8.57 -17.80 -12.80
CA LYS A 31 -7.37 -17.46 -13.59
C LYS A 31 -7.58 -16.16 -14.35
N ASP A 32 -8.72 -15.99 -15.00
CA ASP A 32 -9.06 -14.76 -15.72
C ASP A 32 -9.08 -13.56 -14.78
N LYS A 33 -9.69 -13.72 -13.60
CA LYS A 33 -9.69 -12.70 -12.55
C LYS A 33 -8.30 -12.39 -12.00
N LEU A 34 -7.46 -13.41 -11.78
CA LEU A 34 -6.08 -13.18 -11.35
C LEU A 34 -5.29 -12.37 -12.40
N ILE A 35 -5.50 -12.61 -13.69
CA ILE A 35 -4.90 -11.80 -14.76
C ILE A 35 -5.42 -10.35 -14.70
N GLU A 36 -6.74 -10.16 -14.57
CA GLU A 36 -7.38 -8.84 -14.46
C GLU A 36 -6.84 -8.03 -13.26
N TYR A 37 -6.57 -8.72 -12.15
CA TYR A 37 -6.14 -8.13 -10.88
C TYR A 37 -4.62 -8.21 -10.65
N ASN A 38 -3.80 -8.40 -11.69
CA ASN A 38 -2.34 -8.47 -11.60
C ASN A 38 -1.84 -9.45 -10.53
N TYR A 39 -2.44 -10.64 -10.50
CA TYR A 39 -2.17 -11.75 -9.57
C TYR A 39 -2.36 -11.39 -8.08
N ASN A 40 -3.25 -10.45 -7.78
CA ASN A 40 -3.62 -10.13 -6.40
C ASN A 40 -4.89 -10.90 -5.97
N SER A 41 -4.70 -12.06 -5.34
CA SER A 41 -5.82 -12.91 -4.88
C SER A 41 -6.74 -12.22 -3.88
N ILE A 42 -6.21 -11.36 -3.02
CA ILE A 42 -6.98 -10.61 -2.02
C ILE A 42 -7.92 -9.62 -2.71
N ASP A 43 -7.51 -9.02 -3.82
CA ASP A 43 -8.35 -8.06 -4.54
C ASP A 43 -9.49 -8.74 -5.30
N VAL A 44 -9.23 -9.93 -5.87
CA VAL A 44 -10.28 -10.78 -6.47
C VAL A 44 -11.35 -11.15 -5.43
N ILE A 45 -10.92 -11.56 -4.23
CA ILE A 45 -11.84 -11.92 -3.14
C ILE A 45 -12.64 -10.69 -2.68
N LYS A 46 -12.00 -9.52 -2.56
CA LYS A 46 -12.68 -8.28 -2.18
C LYS A 46 -13.73 -7.86 -3.20
N GLU A 47 -13.42 -7.98 -4.50
CA GLU A 47 -14.39 -7.72 -5.56
C GLU A 47 -15.60 -8.64 -5.43
N TYR A 48 -15.38 -9.95 -5.26
CA TYR A 48 -16.46 -10.91 -5.07
C TYR A 48 -17.34 -10.58 -3.85
N MET A 49 -16.72 -10.11 -2.76
CA MET A 49 -17.42 -9.65 -1.56
C MET A 49 -18.10 -8.27 -1.70
N GLY A 50 -18.06 -7.65 -2.87
CA GLY A 50 -18.65 -6.33 -3.12
C GLY A 50 -17.88 -5.16 -2.50
N VAL A 51 -16.67 -5.41 -1.98
CA VAL A 51 -15.78 -4.36 -1.46
C VAL A 51 -15.02 -3.78 -2.65
N GLN A 52 -15.58 -2.74 -3.26
CA GLN A 52 -14.89 -2.00 -4.31
C GLN A 52 -13.62 -1.37 -3.72
N LYS A 53 -12.47 -1.88 -4.15
CA LYS A 53 -11.20 -1.21 -3.90
C LYS A 53 -11.25 0.13 -4.64
N GLU A 54 -10.90 1.23 -3.97
CA GLU A 54 -10.43 2.41 -4.72
C GLU A 54 -9.24 1.91 -5.54
N LYS A 55 -9.45 1.74 -6.86
CA LYS A 55 -8.36 1.38 -7.78
C LYS A 55 -7.22 2.37 -7.48
N PRO A 56 -5.97 1.90 -7.29
CA PRO A 56 -4.85 2.85 -7.15
C PRO A 56 -4.96 3.80 -8.32
N ARG A 57 -5.25 5.09 -8.04
CA ARG A 57 -5.55 6.05 -9.10
C ARG A 57 -4.35 6.01 -10.04
N PRO A 58 -4.52 5.62 -11.32
CA PRO A 58 -3.41 5.65 -12.24
C PRO A 58 -2.88 7.08 -12.22
N ILE A 59 -1.56 7.22 -12.04
CA ILE A 59 -0.88 8.52 -12.12
C ILE A 59 -1.16 9.02 -13.54
N THR A 60 -2.13 9.92 -13.68
CA THR A 60 -2.67 10.29 -14.99
C THR A 60 -1.79 11.34 -15.66
N SER A 61 -0.93 12.01 -14.90
CA SER A 61 -0.03 13.04 -15.39
C SER A 61 1.23 13.14 -14.55
N ILE A 62 2.37 13.35 -15.22
CA ILE A 62 3.66 13.70 -14.62
C ILE A 62 3.50 14.80 -13.56
N ASN A 63 2.62 15.77 -13.81
CA ASN A 63 2.36 16.86 -12.87
C ASN A 63 1.77 16.36 -11.54
N GLN A 64 0.86 15.37 -11.56
CA GLN A 64 0.29 14.82 -10.33
C GLN A 64 1.35 14.12 -9.48
N GLU A 65 2.31 13.45 -10.12
CA GLU A 65 3.43 12.82 -9.43
C GLU A 65 4.40 13.84 -8.86
N ILE A 66 4.71 14.90 -9.60
CA ILE A 66 5.51 16.03 -9.11
C ILE A 66 4.84 16.64 -7.86
N TYR A 67 3.54 16.93 -7.91
CA TYR A 67 2.81 17.47 -6.76
C TYR A 67 2.82 16.53 -5.56
N LYS A 68 2.67 15.21 -5.79
CA LYS A 68 2.76 14.19 -4.73
C LYS A 68 4.14 14.20 -4.08
N GLN A 69 5.21 14.22 -4.88
CA GLN A 69 6.58 14.25 -4.37
C GLN A 69 6.89 15.53 -3.59
N ILE A 70 6.43 16.69 -4.07
CA ILE A 70 6.58 17.96 -3.34
C ILE A 70 5.91 17.89 -1.97
N ARG A 71 4.67 17.36 -1.92
CA ARG A 71 3.93 17.22 -0.66
C ARG A 71 4.64 16.28 0.31
N MET A 72 5.09 15.12 -0.16
CA MET A 72 5.82 14.17 0.68
C MET A 72 7.08 14.78 1.29
N LYS A 73 7.88 15.50 0.48
CA LYS A 73 9.09 16.17 0.99
C LYS A 73 8.79 17.28 2.00
N LEU A 74 7.70 18.04 1.77
CA LEU A 74 7.26 19.07 2.72
C LEU A 74 6.84 18.43 4.05
N ASP A 75 6.03 17.37 3.99
CA ASP A 75 5.54 16.66 5.17
C ASP A 75 6.71 16.05 5.98
N GLU A 76 7.70 15.47 5.31
CA GLU A 76 8.94 14.98 5.93
C GLU A 76 9.72 16.10 6.64
N GLY A 77 9.90 17.25 5.98
CA GLY A 77 10.61 18.40 6.55
C GLY A 77 9.91 19.00 7.77
N ILE A 78 8.57 19.12 7.71
CA ILE A 78 7.77 19.59 8.85
C ILE A 78 7.86 18.61 10.02
N LYS A 79 7.78 17.30 9.74
CA LYS A 79 7.90 16.27 10.76
C LYS A 79 9.25 16.31 11.46
N ASP A 80 10.35 16.38 10.70
CA ASP A 80 11.71 16.47 11.26
C ASP A 80 11.91 17.74 12.11
N PHE A 81 11.39 18.89 11.65
CA PHE A 81 11.42 20.12 12.44
C PHE A 81 10.67 19.98 13.76
N ASN A 82 9.44 19.46 13.72
CA ASN A 82 8.62 19.26 14.90
C ASN A 82 9.29 18.31 15.89
N GLU A 83 9.81 17.17 15.42
CA GLU A 83 10.53 16.21 16.27
C GLU A 83 11.73 16.85 16.96
N LYS A 84 12.50 17.70 16.27
CA LYS A 84 13.61 18.45 16.87
C LYS A 84 13.14 19.43 17.94
N GLN A 85 12.03 20.13 17.71
CA GLN A 85 11.47 21.04 18.73
C GLN A 85 10.99 20.26 19.96
N TYR A 86 10.29 19.14 19.78
CA TYR A 86 9.86 18.29 20.90
C TYR A 86 11.05 17.76 21.69
N LYS A 87 12.11 17.28 21.02
CA LYS A 87 13.34 16.82 21.69
C LYS A 87 13.98 17.94 22.51
N LYS A 88 14.09 19.14 21.95
CA LYS A 88 14.66 20.29 22.67
C LYS A 88 13.87 20.62 23.93
N VAL A 89 12.54 20.71 23.84
CA VAL A 89 11.67 20.95 25.00
C VAL A 89 11.82 19.85 26.05
N LEU A 90 11.93 18.59 25.61
CA LEU A 90 12.15 17.45 26.51
C LEU A 90 13.51 17.54 27.24
N GLU A 91 14.57 17.90 26.51
CA GLU A 91 15.90 18.11 27.09
C GLU A 91 15.90 19.24 28.14
N ASP A 92 15.26 20.36 27.83
CA ASP A 92 15.13 21.49 28.76
C ASP A 92 14.40 21.06 30.06
N LEU A 93 13.27 20.35 29.96
CA LEU A 93 12.53 19.82 31.11
C LEU A 93 13.37 18.86 31.98
N THR A 94 14.11 17.95 31.35
CA THR A 94 14.95 16.98 32.09
C THR A 94 16.22 17.59 32.70
N SER A 95 16.62 18.77 32.25
CA SER A 95 17.79 19.48 32.75
C SER A 95 17.45 20.29 34.01
N ASP A 96 16.22 20.80 34.10
CA ASP A 96 15.71 21.51 35.28
C ASP A 96 15.50 20.54 36.48
N ASP A 97 15.08 19.29 36.23
CA ASP A 97 14.91 18.26 37.27
C ASP A 97 16.23 17.77 37.91
N LYS A 98 17.40 18.14 37.35
CA LYS A 98 18.74 17.74 37.85
C LYS A 98 19.44 18.83 38.68
N GLN A 99 18.79 19.97 38.91
CA GLN A 99 19.35 21.07 39.71
C GLN A 99 18.79 21.17 41.14
N GLU A 100 17.95 20.22 41.58
CA GLU A 100 17.65 19.93 43.00
C GLU A 100 18.41 18.69 43.50
#